data_AF-A0A8H4FJ58-F1
#
_entry.id   AF-A0A8H4FJ58-F1
#
_cell.length_a   1.000
_cell.length_b   1.000
_cell.length_c   1.000
_cell.angle_alpha   90.00
_cell.angle_beta   90.00
_cell.angle_gamma   90.00
#
_symmetry.space_group_name_H-M   'P 1'
#
loop_
_entity.id
_entity.type
_entity.pdbx_description
1 polymer ?
#
loop_
_entity_poly.entity_id
_entity_poly.type
_entity_poly.pdbx_seq_one_letter_code
_entity_poly.pdbx_strand_id
1 'polypeptide(L)'
;MQFSTTILAAAAASLTSPLTPPSPSPVPSSTVLTNAAVEAVESFNVSANGTFSINNAHDNRLLASYHNFSKTCTNIHGDLIDTIVWACCSNMNGGWSQNRFRLGQCLENRRGKLVARRDGRFWRTCQDCGFKDPDRVTMYSCRCWPRPTAGVEPKLVDTELDLDTFMGNERGELVCFGVKERHRHEECQP
;
A
#
# COMPACT_ATOMS: atom_id res chain seq x y z
N MET A 1 37.74 48.14 -5.39
CA MET A 1 36.56 47.25 -5.32
C MET A 1 35.59 47.86 -4.32
N GLN A 2 34.64 48.68 -4.80
CA GLN A 2 33.60 49.31 -3.98
C GLN A 2 32.31 48.51 -4.18
N PHE A 3 31.77 47.94 -3.11
CA PHE A 3 30.46 47.30 -3.12
C PHE A 3 29.43 48.27 -2.55
N SER A 4 28.47 48.61 -3.41
CA SER A 4 27.24 49.34 -3.08
C SER A 4 26.35 48.48 -2.21
N THR A 5 25.75 49.08 -1.18
CA THR A 5 24.56 48.53 -0.49
C THR A 5 23.46 49.58 -0.41
N THR A 6 22.25 49.07 -0.57
CA THR A 6 21.03 49.71 -1.02
C THR A 6 20.27 50.43 0.09
N ILE A 7 19.52 51.45 -0.30
CA ILE A 7 18.69 52.34 0.53
C ILE A 7 17.36 51.65 0.92
N LEU A 8 16.97 51.76 2.20
CA LEU A 8 15.60 51.54 2.69
C LEU A 8 14.72 52.77 2.41
N ALA A 9 13.49 52.56 1.96
CA ALA A 9 12.38 53.49 2.19
C ALA A 9 11.04 52.74 2.20
N ALA A 10 10.23 53.02 3.22
CA ALA A 10 8.91 52.47 3.49
C ALA A 10 7.83 53.57 3.37
N ALA A 11 6.56 53.13 3.41
CA ALA A 11 5.28 53.88 3.38
C ALA A 11 4.77 54.27 1.98
N ALA A 12 3.46 54.29 1.66
CA ALA A 12 2.29 54.53 2.50
C ALA A 12 1.01 53.82 1.96
N ALA A 13 0.06 53.56 2.86
CA ALA A 13 -1.32 53.14 2.58
C ALA A 13 -2.25 54.35 2.35
N SER A 14 -3.35 54.19 1.60
CA SER A 14 -4.56 55.02 1.71
C SER A 14 -5.79 54.35 1.08
N LEU A 15 -6.90 54.45 1.82
CA LEU A 15 -8.23 53.86 1.64
C LEU A 15 -9.06 54.53 0.52
N THR A 16 -10.07 53.83 -0.02
CA THR A 16 -11.44 54.39 -0.21
C THR A 16 -12.43 53.29 -0.67
N SER A 17 -13.55 53.17 0.06
CA SER A 17 -14.79 52.48 -0.37
C SER A 17 -15.75 53.50 -1.01
N PRO A 18 -16.77 53.04 -1.76
CA PRO A 18 -18.12 53.47 -1.36
C PRO A 18 -19.27 52.44 -1.55
N LEU A 19 -20.08 52.36 -0.49
CA LEU A 19 -21.55 52.40 -0.38
C LEU A 19 -22.47 51.76 -1.47
N THR A 20 -23.31 50.83 -0.99
CA THR A 20 -24.52 50.25 -1.61
C THR A 20 -25.76 51.17 -1.54
N PRO A 21 -26.80 50.88 -2.35
CA PRO A 21 -28.21 51.00 -1.94
C PRO A 21 -29.04 49.68 -2.09
N PRO A 22 -30.26 49.58 -1.51
CA PRO A 22 -30.86 48.30 -1.09
C PRO A 22 -32.10 47.79 -1.88
N SER A 23 -32.28 46.45 -1.85
CA SER A 23 -33.55 45.65 -1.82
C SER A 23 -34.48 45.62 -3.06
N PRO A 24 -35.22 44.51 -3.37
CA PRO A 24 -36.05 43.72 -2.44
C PRO A 24 -36.00 42.18 -2.53
N SER A 25 -36.44 41.54 -1.45
CA SER A 25 -36.61 40.09 -1.24
C SER A 25 -37.67 39.43 -2.14
N PRO A 26 -37.51 38.13 -2.42
CA PRO A 26 -38.60 37.17 -2.31
C PRO A 26 -38.25 35.96 -1.41
N VAL A 27 -39.30 35.34 -0.85
CA VAL A 27 -39.33 34.28 0.18
C VAL A 27 -39.02 32.87 -0.40
N PRO A 28 -38.91 31.77 0.39
CA PRO A 28 -37.80 30.81 0.31
C PRO A 28 -38.12 29.55 -0.52
N SER A 29 -37.09 28.98 -1.16
CA SER A 29 -37.15 27.60 -1.68
C SER A 29 -35.95 26.82 -1.17
N SER A 30 -36.24 25.65 -0.60
CA SER A 30 -35.38 24.75 0.16
C SER A 30 -34.02 24.47 -0.47
N THR A 31 -32.93 24.72 0.29
CA THR A 31 -31.56 24.40 -0.13
C THR A 31 -31.18 23.01 0.37
N VAL A 32 -30.99 22.08 -0.57
CA VAL A 32 -30.35 20.77 -0.35
C VAL A 32 -28.84 21.01 -0.33
N LEU A 33 -28.16 20.53 0.73
CA LEU A 33 -26.70 20.55 0.85
C LEU A 33 -26.05 19.77 -0.30
N THR A 34 -25.32 20.47 -1.16
CA THR A 34 -24.45 19.89 -2.17
C THR A 34 -23.07 19.61 -1.57
N ASN A 35 -22.80 18.36 -1.20
CA ASN A 35 -21.43 17.86 -1.07
C ASN A 35 -21.03 17.27 -2.43
N ALA A 36 -20.22 18.01 -3.19
CA ALA A 36 -19.57 17.52 -4.38
C ALA A 36 -18.24 16.84 -4.02
N ALA A 37 -17.89 15.81 -4.81
CA ALA A 37 -16.68 15.00 -4.83
C ALA A 37 -16.68 13.69 -3.98
N VAL A 38 -17.53 12.74 -4.39
CA VAL A 38 -17.29 11.30 -4.18
C VAL A 38 -17.54 10.56 -5.50
N GLU A 39 -16.59 10.58 -6.43
CA GLU A 39 -16.47 9.63 -7.56
C GLU A 39 -14.96 9.55 -7.87
N ALA A 40 -14.28 8.41 -7.88
CA ALA A 40 -14.59 7.23 -8.67
C ALA A 40 -14.46 5.93 -7.87
N VAL A 41 -15.57 5.18 -7.80
CA VAL A 41 -15.52 3.72 -7.65
C VAL A 41 -15.74 3.19 -9.06
N GLU A 42 -14.72 2.58 -9.67
CA GLU A 42 -14.93 1.82 -10.90
C GLU A 42 -15.89 0.67 -10.59
N SER A 43 -17.10 0.78 -11.11
CA SER A 43 -18.09 -0.29 -11.09
C SER A 43 -17.57 -1.46 -11.91
N PHE A 44 -17.24 -2.58 -11.27
CA PHE A 44 -16.94 -3.83 -11.97
C PHE A 44 -18.21 -4.34 -12.66
N ASN A 45 -18.21 -4.29 -13.98
CA ASN A 45 -19.31 -4.79 -14.81
C ASN A 45 -19.22 -6.33 -14.87
N VAL A 46 -19.83 -7.03 -13.91
CA VAL A 46 -19.86 -8.49 -13.89
C VAL A 46 -20.97 -8.99 -14.81
N SER A 47 -20.58 -9.56 -15.95
CA SER A 47 -21.48 -10.26 -16.87
C SER A 47 -22.08 -11.49 -16.17
N ALA A 48 -23.41 -11.51 -16.06
CA ALA A 48 -24.16 -12.58 -15.41
C ALA A 48 -24.14 -13.86 -16.27
N ASN A 49 -23.24 -14.80 -15.95
CA ASN A 49 -23.44 -16.21 -16.29
C ASN A 49 -22.69 -17.20 -15.39
N GLY A 50 -22.57 -16.89 -14.10
CA GLY A 50 -22.09 -17.83 -13.09
C GLY A 50 -22.72 -17.56 -11.73
N THR A 51 -23.34 -18.56 -11.13
CA THR A 51 -23.89 -18.50 -9.77
C THR A 51 -22.77 -18.21 -8.77
N PHE A 52 -22.73 -16.96 -8.26
CA PHE A 52 -21.83 -16.54 -7.19
C PHE A 52 -22.52 -16.78 -5.83
N SER A 53 -22.03 -17.74 -5.05
CA SER A 53 -22.47 -17.94 -3.66
C SER A 53 -21.69 -16.99 -2.74
N ILE A 54 -22.37 -15.98 -2.21
CA ILE A 54 -21.81 -15.07 -1.20
C ILE A 54 -22.03 -15.66 0.18
N ASN A 55 -21.07 -16.42 0.67
CA ASN A 55 -21.02 -16.73 2.10
C ASN A 55 -20.42 -15.50 2.83
N ASN A 56 -21.25 -14.82 3.62
CA ASN A 56 -20.94 -13.72 4.56
C ASN A 56 -20.27 -12.44 4.02
N ALA A 57 -21.09 -11.40 3.81
CA ALA A 57 -20.67 -10.05 3.44
C ALA A 57 -19.79 -9.32 4.49
N HIS A 58 -19.74 -9.80 5.75
CA HIS A 58 -18.87 -9.23 6.78
C HIS A 58 -17.41 -9.68 6.65
N ASP A 59 -17.17 -10.91 6.18
CA ASP A 59 -15.82 -11.42 5.91
C ASP A 59 -15.25 -10.82 4.61
N ASN A 60 -16.12 -10.49 3.65
CA ASN A 60 -15.74 -9.86 2.38
C ASN A 60 -15.35 -8.38 2.48
N ARG A 61 -15.77 -7.65 3.52
CA ARG A 61 -15.34 -6.26 3.75
C ARG A 61 -13.98 -6.17 4.46
N LEU A 62 -13.58 -7.21 5.19
CA LEU A 62 -12.26 -7.32 5.84
C LEU A 62 -11.18 -7.92 4.93
N LEU A 63 -11.59 -8.56 3.82
CA LEU A 63 -10.73 -8.89 2.68
C LEU A 63 -10.54 -7.71 1.72
N ALA A 64 -10.94 -6.49 2.11
CA ALA A 64 -10.73 -5.27 1.35
C ALA A 64 -9.22 -5.03 1.15
N SER A 65 -8.74 -5.51 0.00
CA SER A 65 -7.56 -5.02 -0.71
C SER A 65 -6.36 -4.72 0.19
N TYR A 66 -5.80 -5.76 0.83
CA TYR A 66 -4.43 -5.70 1.33
C TYR A 66 -3.49 -5.72 0.12
N HIS A 67 -3.51 -4.68 -0.70
CA HIS A 67 -2.72 -4.56 -1.92
C HIS A 67 -1.98 -3.23 -1.90
N ASN A 68 -0.93 -3.13 -2.69
CA ASN A 68 -0.21 -1.88 -2.92
C ASN A 68 0.35 -1.22 -1.65
N PHE A 69 0.89 -2.01 -0.69
CA PHE A 69 1.51 -1.44 0.51
C PHE A 69 2.59 -0.40 0.16
N SER A 70 3.29 -0.58 -0.97
CA SER A 70 4.32 0.34 -1.46
C SER A 70 3.84 1.78 -1.68
N LYS A 71 2.53 1.99 -1.85
CA LYS A 71 1.94 3.34 -2.00
C LYS A 71 1.99 4.16 -0.71
N THR A 72 2.08 3.49 0.43
CA THR A 72 2.01 4.10 1.76
C THR A 72 3.14 3.67 2.68
N CYS A 73 4.12 2.93 2.13
CA CYS A 73 5.32 2.49 2.81
C CYS A 73 6.55 2.82 1.95
N THR A 74 7.66 3.14 2.60
CA THR A 74 8.97 3.41 1.99
C THR A 74 10.05 2.55 2.65
N ASN A 75 11.31 2.69 2.22
CA ASN A 75 12.44 1.95 2.77
C ASN A 75 12.17 0.45 2.86
N ILE A 76 11.70 -0.12 1.73
CA ILE A 76 11.31 -1.51 1.60
C ILE A 76 12.58 -2.35 1.42
N HIS A 77 12.77 -3.33 2.29
CA HIS A 77 13.92 -4.19 2.31
C HIS A 77 13.52 -5.61 2.72
N GLY A 78 14.39 -6.57 2.44
CA GLY A 78 14.15 -7.97 2.78
C GLY A 78 15.42 -8.67 3.22
N ASP A 79 15.29 -9.61 4.13
CA ASP A 79 16.39 -10.49 4.54
C ASP A 79 16.50 -11.68 3.58
N LEU A 80 17.75 -12.01 3.23
CA LEU A 80 18.13 -13.19 2.45
C LEU A 80 17.92 -14.50 3.23
N ILE A 81 17.95 -14.41 4.56
CA ILE A 81 17.98 -15.55 5.48
C ILE A 81 16.61 -15.77 6.13
N ASP A 82 16.05 -14.73 6.75
CA ASP A 82 14.86 -14.88 7.60
C ASP A 82 13.54 -14.82 6.84
N THR A 83 13.55 -14.56 5.53
CA THR A 83 12.33 -14.35 4.71
C THR A 83 11.41 -13.25 5.27
N ILE A 84 12.03 -12.30 5.95
CA ILE A 84 11.37 -11.13 6.55
C ILE A 84 11.47 -9.98 5.57
N VAL A 85 10.36 -9.30 5.35
CA VAL A 85 10.33 -7.96 4.73
C VAL A 85 10.22 -6.94 5.84
N TRP A 86 10.91 -5.81 5.69
CA TRP A 86 10.66 -4.64 6.51
C TRP A 86 10.47 -3.40 5.66
N ALA A 87 9.59 -2.53 6.14
CA ALA A 87 9.27 -1.26 5.50
C ALA A 87 8.87 -0.22 6.54
N CYS A 88 9.07 1.04 6.22
CA CYS A 88 8.58 2.17 6.98
C CYS A 88 7.20 2.54 6.46
N CYS A 89 6.14 2.35 7.24
CA CYS A 89 4.77 2.51 6.78
C CYS A 89 4.07 3.68 7.47
N SER A 90 3.38 4.51 6.69
CA SER A 90 2.57 5.61 7.21
C SER A 90 1.40 5.07 8.03
N ASN A 91 1.16 5.72 9.17
CA ASN A 91 0.03 5.44 10.05
C ASN A 91 -1.07 6.50 9.91
N MET A 92 -2.23 6.26 10.54
CA MET A 92 -3.38 7.17 10.43
C MET A 92 -3.17 8.53 11.11
N ASN A 93 -2.15 8.66 11.96
CA ASN A 93 -1.86 9.88 12.71
C ASN A 93 -0.82 10.77 12.00
N GLY A 94 -0.45 10.44 10.76
CA GLY A 94 0.59 11.14 9.99
C GLY A 94 2.03 10.78 10.39
N GLY A 95 2.20 9.84 11.31
CA GLY A 95 3.50 9.29 11.68
C GLY A 95 3.88 8.10 10.81
N TRP A 96 5.08 7.58 11.03
CA TRP A 96 5.63 6.44 10.32
C TRP A 96 6.12 5.38 11.30
N SER A 97 5.85 4.13 10.99
CA SER A 97 6.20 3.00 11.84
C SER A 97 6.99 1.97 11.05
N GLN A 98 8.12 1.54 11.61
CA GLN A 98 8.90 0.47 11.05
C GLN A 98 8.21 -0.85 11.33
N ASN A 99 8.03 -1.64 10.28
CA ASN A 99 7.36 -2.92 10.35
C ASN A 99 8.28 -4.00 9.85
N ARG A 100 8.22 -5.16 10.51
CA ARG A 100 8.83 -6.40 10.07
C ARG A 100 7.72 -7.42 9.88
N PHE A 101 7.79 -8.16 8.79
CA PHE A 101 6.79 -9.15 8.42
C PHE A 101 7.44 -10.40 7.84
N ARG A 102 7.19 -11.58 8.41
CA ARG A 102 7.61 -12.86 7.82
C ARG A 102 6.69 -13.21 6.65
N LEU A 103 7.21 -13.08 5.43
CA LEU A 103 6.47 -13.38 4.20
C LEU A 103 5.95 -14.81 4.14
N GLY A 104 6.56 -15.69 4.91
CA GLY A 104 6.12 -17.04 5.07
C GLY A 104 4.66 -17.23 5.48
N GLN A 105 4.09 -16.26 6.21
CA GLN A 105 2.68 -16.29 6.59
C GLN A 105 1.75 -16.08 5.38
N CYS A 106 2.28 -15.63 4.25
CA CYS A 106 1.50 -15.22 3.09
C CYS A 106 2.04 -15.71 1.74
N LEU A 107 3.16 -16.45 1.72
CA LEU A 107 3.74 -17.02 0.51
C LEU A 107 3.86 -18.53 0.60
N GLU A 108 3.41 -19.20 -0.46
CA GLU A 108 3.54 -20.64 -0.69
C GLU A 108 4.45 -20.90 -1.90
N ASN A 109 5.26 -21.96 -1.82
CA ASN A 109 5.86 -22.55 -3.00
C ASN A 109 4.89 -23.57 -3.63
N ARG A 110 4.28 -23.20 -4.75
CA ARG A 110 3.42 -24.10 -5.52
C ARG A 110 4.17 -24.68 -6.71
N ARG A 111 4.81 -25.83 -6.49
CA ARG A 111 5.52 -26.60 -7.53
C ARG A 111 6.62 -25.78 -8.22
N GLY A 112 7.40 -25.03 -7.46
CA GLY A 112 8.51 -24.21 -7.96
C GLY A 112 8.12 -22.76 -8.25
N LYS A 113 6.85 -22.40 -8.10
CA LYS A 113 6.35 -21.03 -8.29
C LYS A 113 5.89 -20.42 -6.97
N LEU A 114 6.35 -19.21 -6.67
CA LEU A 114 5.81 -18.43 -5.56
C LEU A 114 4.37 -17.99 -5.86
N VAL A 115 3.49 -18.19 -4.88
CA VAL A 115 2.11 -17.73 -4.95
C VAL A 115 1.69 -17.14 -3.60
N ALA A 116 0.85 -16.12 -3.65
CA ALA A 116 0.24 -15.53 -2.48
C ALA A 116 -0.77 -16.52 -1.86
N ARG A 117 -0.54 -16.92 -0.61
CA ARG A 117 -1.39 -17.82 0.16
C ARG A 117 -1.13 -17.70 1.65
N ARG A 118 -2.22 -17.53 2.42
CA ARG A 118 -2.18 -17.60 3.89
C ARG A 118 -1.53 -18.91 4.35
N ASP A 119 -0.67 -18.80 5.36
CA ASP A 119 0.11 -19.90 5.96
C ASP A 119 0.92 -20.73 4.95
N GLY A 120 1.43 -20.08 3.91
CA GLY A 120 2.03 -20.79 2.77
C GLY A 120 3.38 -21.46 3.04
N ARG A 121 4.16 -20.95 4.01
CA ARG A 121 5.42 -21.57 4.47
C ARG A 121 6.47 -21.86 3.39
N PHE A 122 6.55 -21.02 2.37
CA PHE A 122 7.45 -21.23 1.22
C PHE A 122 8.92 -21.49 1.60
N TRP A 123 9.40 -20.86 2.68
CA TRP A 123 10.78 -20.97 3.20
C TRP A 123 11.24 -22.41 3.47
N ARG A 124 10.31 -23.36 3.62
CA ARG A 124 10.64 -24.79 3.77
C ARG A 124 11.23 -25.42 2.51
N THR A 125 10.97 -24.82 1.35
CA THR A 125 11.27 -25.40 0.03
C THR A 125 11.80 -24.38 -0.97
N CYS A 126 12.08 -23.17 -0.50
CA CYS A 126 12.72 -22.13 -1.28
C CYS A 126 13.95 -21.62 -0.53
N GLN A 127 14.91 -21.09 -1.29
CA GLN A 127 16.16 -20.55 -0.80
C GLN A 127 16.57 -19.36 -1.66
N ASP A 128 17.57 -18.61 -1.20
CA ASP A 128 18.14 -17.48 -1.95
C ASP A 128 17.05 -16.49 -2.37
N CYS A 129 16.34 -16.03 -1.33
CA CYS A 129 15.12 -15.22 -1.45
C CYS A 129 15.39 -13.78 -1.09
N GLY A 130 14.85 -12.81 -1.83
CA GLY A 130 15.05 -11.40 -1.52
C GLY A 130 14.62 -10.48 -2.65
N PHE A 131 14.76 -9.18 -2.43
CA PHE A 131 14.66 -8.18 -3.49
C PHE A 131 15.98 -8.17 -4.28
N LYS A 132 15.97 -8.75 -5.48
CA LYS A 132 17.17 -8.89 -6.32
C LYS A 132 17.31 -7.77 -7.35
N ASP A 133 16.22 -7.07 -7.65
CA ASP A 133 16.15 -6.00 -8.63
C ASP A 133 15.87 -4.66 -7.91
N PRO A 134 16.81 -3.70 -7.92
CA PRO A 134 16.64 -2.42 -7.25
C PRO A 134 15.56 -1.53 -7.90
N ASP A 135 15.23 -1.74 -9.18
CA ASP A 135 14.20 -0.97 -9.89
C ASP A 135 12.79 -1.51 -9.63
N ARG A 136 12.69 -2.74 -9.10
CA ARG A 136 11.42 -3.42 -8.77
C ARG A 136 11.34 -3.71 -7.26
N VAL A 137 11.23 -2.64 -6.48
CA VAL A 137 11.31 -2.66 -4.99
C VAL A 137 10.26 -3.54 -4.28
N THR A 138 9.21 -3.98 -4.97
CA THR A 138 8.19 -4.89 -4.43
C THR A 138 8.28 -6.31 -5.00
N MET A 139 9.20 -6.55 -5.94
CA MET A 139 9.37 -7.86 -6.54
C MET A 139 10.24 -8.75 -5.66
N TYR A 140 9.60 -9.75 -5.05
CA TYR A 140 10.29 -10.72 -4.23
C TYR A 140 10.67 -11.95 -5.04
N SER A 141 11.96 -12.22 -5.14
CA SER A 141 12.52 -13.28 -5.98
C SER A 141 13.11 -14.39 -5.10
N CYS A 142 12.89 -15.65 -5.47
CA CYS A 142 13.37 -16.83 -4.78
C CYS A 142 13.80 -17.92 -5.76
N ARG A 143 14.58 -18.88 -5.26
CA ARG A 143 14.77 -20.18 -5.90
C ARG A 143 13.99 -21.25 -5.16
N CYS A 144 13.06 -21.91 -5.83
CA CYS A 144 12.11 -22.84 -5.21
C CYS A 144 12.19 -24.24 -5.81
N TRP A 145 12.05 -25.26 -4.97
CA TRP A 145 12.00 -26.65 -5.42
C TRP A 145 10.67 -26.94 -6.12
N PRO A 146 10.68 -27.43 -7.37
CA PRO A 146 9.47 -27.91 -8.03
C PRO A 146 9.00 -29.23 -7.42
N ARG A 147 7.83 -29.69 -7.86
CA ARG A 147 7.39 -31.05 -7.51
C ARG A 147 8.39 -32.05 -8.10
N PRO A 148 8.89 -33.02 -7.32
CA PRO A 148 9.76 -34.07 -7.85
C PRO A 148 9.07 -34.82 -9.00
N THR A 149 9.81 -35.06 -10.07
CA THR A 149 9.37 -35.87 -11.22
C THR A 149 10.24 -37.11 -11.30
N ALA A 150 9.62 -38.29 -11.42
CA ALA A 150 10.35 -39.55 -11.45
C ALA A 150 11.38 -39.58 -12.60
N GLY A 151 12.60 -40.02 -12.29
CA GLY A 151 13.69 -40.08 -13.27
C GLY A 151 14.33 -38.74 -13.62
N VAL A 152 13.89 -37.63 -13.03
CA VAL A 152 14.47 -36.30 -13.24
C VAL A 152 15.07 -35.80 -11.93
N GLU A 153 16.35 -35.46 -11.97
CA GLU A 153 17.00 -34.80 -10.83
C GLU A 153 16.31 -33.44 -10.58
N PRO A 154 15.74 -33.22 -9.39
CA PRO A 154 15.09 -31.95 -9.09
C PRO A 154 16.13 -30.84 -9.15
N LYS A 155 15.76 -29.72 -9.78
CA LYS A 155 16.55 -28.50 -9.81
C LYS A 155 15.70 -27.35 -9.28
N LEU A 156 16.35 -26.44 -8.56
CA LEU A 156 15.73 -25.20 -8.14
C LEU A 156 15.34 -24.37 -9.36
N VAL A 157 14.18 -23.73 -9.27
CA VAL A 157 13.65 -22.85 -10.30
C VAL A 157 13.54 -21.44 -9.75
N ASP A 158 14.02 -20.45 -10.50
CA ASP A 158 13.83 -19.04 -10.17
C ASP A 158 12.35 -18.67 -10.33
N THR A 159 11.83 -17.95 -9.35
CA THR A 159 10.45 -17.47 -9.33
C THR A 159 10.39 -16.13 -8.65
N GLU A 160 9.48 -15.29 -9.12
CA GLU A 160 9.25 -13.96 -8.54
C GLU A 160 7.76 -13.76 -8.28
N LEU A 161 7.46 -12.89 -7.32
CA LEU A 161 6.11 -12.45 -7.05
C LEU A 161 6.12 -11.00 -6.56
N ASP A 162 5.24 -10.19 -7.13
CA ASP A 162 5.02 -8.82 -6.69
C ASP A 162 4.22 -8.81 -5.38
N LEU A 163 4.83 -8.30 -4.32
CA LEU A 163 4.21 -8.23 -3.00
C LEU A 163 3.02 -7.26 -2.96
N ASP A 164 2.98 -6.25 -3.84
CA ASP A 164 1.82 -5.35 -3.92
C ASP A 164 0.54 -6.08 -4.34
N THR A 165 0.64 -7.27 -4.92
CA THR A 165 -0.53 -8.07 -5.32
C THR A 165 -1.27 -8.71 -4.14
N PHE A 166 -0.77 -8.64 -2.90
CA PHE A 166 -1.43 -9.25 -1.73
C PHE A 166 -0.99 -8.71 -0.36
N MET A 167 0.01 -7.82 -0.29
CA MET A 167 0.38 -7.11 0.92
C MET A 167 -0.19 -5.68 0.93
N GLY A 168 -0.67 -5.27 2.10
CA GLY A 168 -1.17 -3.94 2.36
C GLY A 168 -0.52 -3.32 3.60
N ASN A 169 -0.90 -2.07 3.85
CA ASN A 169 -0.58 -1.33 5.06
C ASN A 169 -1.87 -1.00 5.80
N GLU A 170 -2.06 -1.51 7.01
CA GLU A 170 -3.21 -1.23 7.85
C GLU A 170 -2.78 -0.40 9.06
N ARG A 171 -2.98 0.92 8.96
CA ARG A 171 -2.67 1.88 10.04
C ARG A 171 -1.20 1.90 10.46
N GLY A 172 -0.29 1.69 9.53
CA GLY A 172 1.15 1.61 9.79
C GLY A 172 1.58 0.20 10.19
N GLU A 173 0.80 -0.85 9.86
CA GLU A 173 1.16 -2.25 10.06
C GLU A 173 1.16 -2.99 8.71
N LEU A 174 2.23 -3.72 8.39
CA LEU A 174 2.24 -4.63 7.24
C LEU A 174 1.26 -5.77 7.49
N VAL A 175 0.44 -6.05 6.47
CA VAL A 175 -0.65 -7.03 6.58
C VAL A 175 -0.82 -7.79 5.26
N CYS A 176 -1.18 -9.05 5.35
CA CYS A 176 -1.66 -9.83 4.22
C CYS A 176 -2.65 -10.88 4.70
N PHE A 177 -3.74 -11.04 3.96
CA PHE A 177 -4.83 -11.95 4.35
C PHE A 177 -5.28 -11.75 5.82
N GLY A 178 -5.32 -10.53 6.34
CA GLY A 178 -5.68 -10.21 7.73
C GLY A 178 -4.66 -10.65 8.79
N VAL A 179 -3.51 -11.19 8.38
CA VAL A 179 -2.40 -11.55 9.25
C VAL A 179 -1.51 -10.34 9.45
N LYS A 180 -1.21 -10.03 10.72
CA LYS A 180 -0.31 -8.95 11.13
C LYS A 180 0.74 -9.50 12.09
N GLU A 181 1.96 -9.00 12.02
CA GLU A 181 2.98 -9.32 13.02
C GLU A 181 3.04 -8.23 14.09
N ARG A 182 2.94 -8.65 15.36
CA ARG A 182 3.14 -7.77 16.51
C ARG A 182 4.62 -7.70 16.85
N HIS A 183 5.38 -6.92 16.11
CA HIS A 183 6.74 -6.54 16.49
C HIS A 183 6.76 -5.07 16.95
N ARG A 184 7.68 -4.72 17.87
CA ARG A 184 7.74 -3.39 18.49
C ARG A 184 7.79 -2.32 17.39
N HIS A 185 6.86 -1.37 17.47
CA HIS A 185 6.84 -0.21 16.60
C HIS A 185 8.04 0.68 16.93
N GLU A 186 9.05 0.62 16.09
CA GLU A 186 10.09 1.63 16.07
C GLU A 186 9.61 2.75 15.15
N GLU A 187 9.78 3.99 15.58
CA GLU A 187 9.53 5.13 14.70
C GLU A 187 10.60 5.12 13.59
N CYS A 188 10.17 5.44 12.38
CA CYS A 188 11.07 5.57 11.24
C CYS A 188 10.75 6.86 10.48
N GLN A 189 11.62 7.23 9.55
CA GLN A 189 11.37 8.33 8.62
C GLN A 189 11.25 7.77 7.21
N PRO A 190 10.41 8.40 6.38
CA PRO A 190 10.20 7.97 5.01
C PRO A 190 11.46 8.05 4.15
#